data_AF-A0A2X2C1E4-F1
#
_entry.id   AF-A0A2X2C1E4-F1
#
_cell.length_a   1.000
_cell.length_b   1.000
_cell.length_c   1.000
_cell.angle_alpha   90.00
_cell.angle_beta   90.00
_cell.angle_gamma   90.00
#
_symmetry.space_group_name_H-M   'P 1'
#
loop_
_entity.id
_entity.type
_entity.pdbx_description
1 polymer ?
#
loop_
_entity_poly.entity_id
_entity_poly.type
_entity_poly.pdbx_seq_one_letter_code
_entity_poly.pdbx_strand_id
1 'polypeptide(L)'
;MELVTYKTLPEWHLTAIPLALLERHNTKEGTYAQMRILQGSMTFVLFKDDGEQVFLECDSENQPPLIQPQQWHKIDKASDDVLCQLSFLCTPEDKFFKENDLSLPHSEVRYMATLTTPCKVLDLGAGRGRNSFYLALQGYDVTALDINAAHIDAIEAVKAKNRFSDQKRLI
;
A
#
# COMPACT_ATOMS: atom_id res chain seq x y z
N MET A 1 -15.37 1.78 -6.97
CA MET A 1 -14.52 1.02 -6.05
C MET A 1 -14.17 1.94 -4.91
N GLU A 2 -14.36 1.53 -3.66
CA GLU A 2 -13.97 2.33 -2.49
C GLU A 2 -12.46 2.18 -2.26
N LEU A 3 -11.77 3.31 -2.00
CA LEU A 3 -10.34 3.34 -1.71
C LEU A 3 -10.12 3.97 -0.34
N VAL A 4 -9.14 3.45 0.39
CA VAL A 4 -8.75 3.92 1.72
C VAL A 4 -7.27 4.24 1.76
N THR A 5 -6.92 5.29 2.49
CA THR A 5 -5.51 5.64 2.73
C THR A 5 -4.89 4.66 3.72
N TYR A 6 -3.71 4.16 3.37
CA TYR A 6 -2.89 3.30 4.24
C TYR A 6 -1.56 3.96 4.61
N LYS A 7 -1.12 4.99 3.89
CA LYS A 7 0.09 5.75 4.19
C LYS A 7 -0.03 7.17 3.67
N THR A 8 0.26 8.13 4.54
CA THR A 8 0.41 9.54 4.17
C THR A 8 1.82 9.98 4.51
N LEU A 9 2.49 10.64 3.56
CA LEU A 9 3.81 11.20 3.77
C LEU A 9 3.70 12.62 4.37
N PRO A 10 4.77 13.15 4.97
CA PRO A 10 4.81 14.54 5.40
C PRO A 10 4.52 15.50 4.25
N GLU A 11 4.11 16.71 4.59
CA GLU A 11 4.01 17.80 3.62
C GLU A 11 5.40 18.23 3.14
N TRP A 12 5.49 18.66 1.89
CA TRP A 12 6.73 19.06 1.24
C TRP A 12 6.61 20.45 0.64
N HIS A 13 7.59 21.29 0.97
CA HIS A 13 7.95 22.44 0.16
C HIS A 13 8.87 22.02 -0.99
N LEU A 14 9.13 22.92 -1.96
CA LEU A 14 9.92 22.64 -3.16
C LEU A 14 11.19 21.81 -2.89
N THR A 15 12.01 22.22 -1.93
CA THR A 15 13.30 21.58 -1.61
C THR A 15 13.19 20.26 -0.85
N ALA A 16 12.00 19.95 -0.32
CA ALA A 16 11.72 18.73 0.42
C ALA A 16 11.05 17.64 -0.44
N ILE A 17 10.67 17.95 -1.68
CA ILE A 17 10.11 16.96 -2.62
C ILE A 17 11.18 15.88 -2.87
N PRO A 18 10.90 14.60 -2.60
CA PRO A 18 11.87 13.53 -2.83
C PRO A 18 12.30 13.47 -4.29
N LEU A 19 13.62 13.43 -4.54
CA LEU A 19 14.19 13.39 -5.89
C LEU A 19 13.63 12.23 -6.74
N ALA A 20 13.33 11.10 -6.13
CA ALA A 20 12.73 9.94 -6.82
C ALA A 20 11.38 10.27 -7.48
N LEU A 21 10.64 11.28 -6.99
CA LEU A 21 9.37 11.70 -7.58
C LEU A 21 9.55 12.62 -8.80
N LEU A 22 10.74 13.19 -8.99
CA LEU A 22 11.10 14.01 -10.15
C LEU A 22 11.50 13.14 -11.36
N GLU A 23 11.91 11.89 -11.09
CA GLU A 23 12.23 10.89 -12.10
C GLU A 23 10.99 10.07 -12.48
N ARG A 24 11.03 9.43 -13.65
CA ARG A 24 9.95 8.54 -14.09
C ARG A 24 9.84 7.33 -13.17
N HIS A 25 8.70 7.21 -12.48
CA HIS A 25 8.42 6.11 -11.55
C HIS A 25 6.95 5.67 -11.62
N ASN A 26 6.59 4.62 -10.90
CA ASN A 26 5.22 4.16 -10.74
C ASN A 26 5.00 3.56 -9.35
N THR A 27 3.74 3.28 -9.03
CA THR A 27 3.36 2.56 -7.82
C THR A 27 3.25 1.05 -8.09
N LYS A 28 3.40 0.24 -7.05
CA LYS A 28 3.18 -1.21 -7.11
C LYS A 28 1.71 -1.54 -7.41
N GLU A 29 1.44 -2.75 -7.87
CA GLU A 29 0.08 -3.27 -8.00
C GLU A 29 -0.76 -3.07 -6.72
N GLY A 30 -2.05 -2.77 -6.92
CA GLY A 30 -3.00 -2.47 -5.83
C GLY A 30 -2.66 -1.20 -5.02
N THR A 31 -1.79 -0.33 -5.53
CA THR A 31 -1.38 0.92 -4.87
C THR A 31 -1.72 2.11 -5.75
N TYR A 32 -2.61 2.96 -5.26
CA TYR A 32 -2.94 4.23 -5.89
C TYR A 32 -2.14 5.34 -5.21
N ALA A 33 -1.73 6.35 -5.98
CA ALA A 33 -1.06 7.54 -5.44
C ALA A 33 -1.95 8.76 -5.63
N GLN A 34 -2.15 9.51 -4.55
CA GLN A 34 -2.87 10.78 -4.54
C GLN A 34 -1.91 11.87 -4.12
N MET A 35 -1.51 12.70 -5.09
CA MET A 35 -0.82 13.95 -4.82
C MET A 35 -1.87 15.03 -4.51
N ARG A 36 -1.65 15.79 -3.44
CA ARG A 36 -2.46 16.96 -3.09
C ARG A 36 -1.58 18.19 -3.03
N ILE A 37 -1.93 19.21 -3.80
CA ILE A 37 -1.32 20.54 -3.77
C ILE A 37 -2.13 21.38 -2.79
N LEU A 38 -1.48 21.84 -1.72
CA LEU A 38 -2.07 22.67 -0.67
C LEU A 38 -1.86 24.17 -0.96
N GLN A 39 -0.74 24.49 -1.61
CA GLN A 39 -0.38 25.84 -2.05
C GLN A 39 0.50 25.76 -3.31
N GLY A 40 0.46 26.81 -4.13
CA GLY A 40 1.27 26.94 -5.33
C GLY A 40 0.78 26.07 -6.48
N SER A 41 1.68 25.79 -7.42
CA SER A 41 1.42 24.98 -8.60
C SER A 41 2.52 23.95 -8.88
N MET A 42 2.17 22.94 -9.67
CA MET A 42 3.03 21.84 -10.09
C MET A 42 2.64 21.36 -11.50
N THR A 43 3.65 21.08 -12.33
CA THR A 43 3.47 20.37 -13.60
C THR A 43 3.69 18.88 -13.37
N PHE A 44 2.64 18.09 -13.57
CA PHE A 44 2.67 16.64 -13.46
C PHE A 44 2.74 16.00 -14.85
N VAL A 45 3.51 14.92 -15.00
CA VAL A 45 3.62 14.19 -16.28
C VAL A 45 3.11 12.78 -16.11
N LEU A 46 2.16 12.39 -16.95
CA LEU A 46 1.69 11.01 -17.10
C LEU A 46 2.25 10.41 -18.38
N PHE A 47 2.76 9.19 -18.29
CA PHE A 47 3.22 8.45 -19.46
C PHE A 47 2.13 7.44 -19.86
N LYS A 48 1.65 7.53 -21.09
CA LYS A 48 0.73 6.55 -21.68
C LYS A 48 1.51 5.29 -22.13
N ASP A 49 0.77 4.22 -22.40
CA ASP A 49 1.34 2.93 -22.82
C ASP A 49 2.07 2.99 -24.16
N ASP A 50 1.68 3.91 -25.04
CA ASP A 50 2.32 4.19 -26.34
C ASP A 50 3.58 5.06 -26.23
N GLY A 51 3.94 5.50 -25.01
CA GLY A 51 5.08 6.37 -24.75
C GLY A 51 4.79 7.87 -24.86
N GLU A 52 3.55 8.26 -25.18
CA GLU A 52 3.14 9.67 -25.15
C GLU A 52 3.21 10.23 -23.72
N GLN A 53 3.65 11.48 -23.59
CA GLN A 53 3.68 12.22 -22.34
C GLN A 53 2.56 13.24 -22.31
N VAL A 54 1.71 13.15 -21.28
CA VAL A 54 0.67 14.13 -20.99
C VAL A 54 1.14 15.01 -19.85
N PHE A 55 1.24 16.31 -20.14
CA PHE A 55 1.59 17.33 -19.15
C PHE A 55 0.31 17.92 -18.58
N LEU A 56 0.24 17.96 -17.26
CA LEU A 56 -0.90 18.49 -16.51
C LEU A 56 -0.38 19.62 -15.62
N GLU A 57 -0.89 20.82 -15.84
CA GLU A 57 -0.68 21.93 -14.91
C GLU A 57 -1.71 21.82 -13.79
N CYS A 58 -1.23 21.74 -12.55
CA CYS A 58 -2.05 21.49 -11.39
C CYS A 58 -1.79 22.53 -10.31
N ASP A 59 -2.82 22.83 -9.52
CA ASP A 59 -2.79 23.77 -8.39
C ASP A 59 -3.76 23.32 -7.28
N SER A 60 -4.04 24.20 -6.31
CA SER A 60 -4.93 23.89 -5.18
C SER A 60 -6.39 23.63 -5.61
N GLU A 61 -6.84 24.22 -6.71
CA GLU A 61 -8.19 24.08 -7.24
C GLU A 61 -8.28 22.96 -8.30
N ASN A 62 -7.20 22.77 -9.05
CA ASN A 62 -7.05 21.81 -10.14
C ASN A 62 -6.02 20.75 -9.75
N GLN A 63 -6.42 19.85 -8.86
CA GLN A 63 -5.54 18.84 -8.30
C GLN A 63 -5.05 17.82 -9.34
N PRO A 64 -3.85 17.24 -9.16
CA PRO A 64 -3.41 16.10 -9.95
C PRO A 64 -4.41 14.94 -9.86
N PRO A 65 -4.58 14.15 -10.94
CA PRO A 65 -5.49 13.01 -10.92
C PRO A 65 -4.98 11.92 -9.97
N LEU A 66 -5.89 11.06 -9.52
CA LEU A 66 -5.51 9.85 -8.82
C LEU A 66 -4.72 8.92 -9.75
N ILE A 67 -3.49 8.63 -9.37
CA ILE A 67 -2.60 7.78 -10.14
C ILE A 67 -2.95 6.31 -9.93
N GLN A 68 -3.13 5.61 -11.04
CA GLN A 68 -3.48 4.19 -11.05
C GLN A 68 -2.27 3.31 -10.71
N PRO A 69 -2.49 2.10 -10.18
CA PRO A 69 -1.42 1.14 -9.99
C PRO A 69 -0.62 0.90 -11.27
N GLN A 70 0.71 0.88 -11.14
CA GLN A 70 1.66 0.69 -12.25
C GLN A 70 1.66 1.78 -13.33
N GLN A 71 0.86 2.84 -13.20
CA GLN A 71 0.88 3.97 -14.11
C GLN A 71 2.16 4.78 -13.94
N TRP A 72 2.90 4.96 -15.03
CA TRP A 72 4.14 5.72 -15.05
C TRP A 72 3.85 7.22 -14.99
N HIS A 73 4.57 7.92 -14.11
CA HIS A 73 4.41 9.35 -13.89
C HIS A 73 5.68 9.99 -13.29
N LYS A 74 5.71 11.33 -13.27
CA LYS A 74 6.70 12.13 -12.55
C LYS A 74 6.17 13.54 -12.27
N ILE A 75 6.86 14.25 -11.38
CA ILE A 75 6.75 15.71 -11.22
C ILE A 75 7.80 16.36 -12.12
N ASP A 76 7.40 17.23 -13.05
CA ASP A 76 8.34 17.91 -13.94
C ASP A 76 8.83 19.23 -13.35
N LYS A 77 7.91 20.02 -12.81
CA LYS A 77 8.18 21.34 -12.23
C LYS A 77 7.26 21.60 -11.06
N ALA A 78 7.72 22.44 -10.14
CA ALA A 78 6.88 23.01 -9.09
C ALA A 78 7.29 24.46 -8.84
N SER A 79 6.31 25.27 -8.45
CA SER A 79 6.51 26.67 -8.03
C SER A 79 7.36 26.78 -6.74
N ASP A 80 7.98 27.94 -6.53
CA ASP A 80 8.81 28.20 -5.35
C ASP A 80 8.03 28.14 -4.03
N ASP A 81 6.74 28.50 -4.06
CA ASP A 81 5.84 28.50 -2.90
C ASP A 81 4.99 27.23 -2.78
N VAL A 82 5.32 26.17 -3.54
CA VAL A 82 4.58 24.92 -3.50
C VAL A 82 4.55 24.33 -2.09
N LEU A 83 3.37 23.86 -1.68
CA LEU A 83 3.19 22.98 -0.54
C LEU A 83 2.34 21.81 -1.00
N CYS A 84 2.84 20.58 -0.88
CA CYS A 84 2.11 19.40 -1.34
C CYS A 84 2.27 18.20 -0.41
N GLN A 85 1.41 17.20 -0.58
CA GLN A 85 1.43 15.97 0.21
C GLN A 85 1.06 14.76 -0.66
N LEU A 86 1.80 13.67 -0.49
CA LEU A 86 1.51 12.40 -1.15
C LEU A 86 0.87 11.42 -0.18
N SER A 87 -0.27 10.87 -0.57
CA SER A 87 -0.91 9.73 0.09
C SER A 87 -0.96 8.51 -0.82
N PHE A 88 -0.78 7.33 -0.24
CA PHE A 88 -0.97 6.06 -0.90
C PHE A 88 -2.28 5.41 -0.43
N LEU A 89 -3.07 4.99 -1.39
CA LEU A 89 -4.38 4.38 -1.18
C LEU A 89 -4.39 2.94 -1.73
N CYS A 90 -5.27 2.13 -1.17
CA CYS A 90 -5.55 0.77 -1.64
C CYS A 90 -7.02 0.44 -1.40
N THR A 91 -7.45 -0.75 -1.81
CA THR A 91 -8.75 -1.27 -1.41
C THR A 91 -8.77 -1.51 0.12
N PRO A 92 -9.94 -1.48 0.78
CA PRO A 92 -10.05 -1.81 2.20
C PRO A 92 -9.47 -3.19 2.56
N GLU A 93 -9.65 -4.17 1.67
CA GLU A 93 -9.17 -5.54 1.83
C GLU A 93 -7.64 -5.64 1.89
N ASP A 94 -6.94 -4.79 1.15
CA ASP A 94 -5.48 -4.81 1.05
C ASP A 94 -4.80 -3.99 2.16
N LYS A 95 -5.56 -3.13 2.85
CA LYS A 95 -5.01 -2.13 3.79
C LYS A 95 -4.10 -2.74 4.84
N PHE A 96 -4.55 -3.82 5.49
CA PHE A 96 -3.77 -4.51 6.51
C PHE A 96 -2.39 -4.94 5.99
N PHE A 97 -2.32 -5.47 4.77
CA PHE A 97 -1.08 -5.96 4.19
C PHE A 97 -0.16 -4.80 3.81
N LYS A 98 -0.72 -3.74 3.24
CA LYS A 98 0.02 -2.53 2.85
C LYS A 98 0.61 -1.79 4.06
N GLU A 99 -0.14 -1.65 5.16
CA GLU A 99 0.33 -0.99 6.39
C GLU A 99 1.45 -1.76 7.10
N ASN A 100 1.53 -3.07 6.88
CA ASN A 100 2.48 -3.96 7.52
C ASN A 100 3.59 -4.46 6.59
N ASP A 101 3.68 -3.89 5.38
CA ASP A 101 4.66 -4.28 4.34
C ASP A 101 4.65 -5.80 4.07
N LEU A 102 3.45 -6.37 4.00
CA LEU A 102 3.21 -7.75 3.62
C LEU A 102 2.78 -7.80 2.16
N SER A 103 3.17 -8.87 1.46
CA SER A 103 2.54 -9.20 0.18
C SER A 103 1.13 -9.71 0.41
N LEU A 104 0.28 -9.58 -0.61
CA LEU A 104 -1.07 -10.12 -0.56
C LEU A 104 -1.04 -11.65 -0.42
N PRO A 105 -2.04 -12.24 0.24
CA PRO A 105 -2.19 -13.68 0.31
C PRO A 105 -2.34 -14.27 -1.09
N HIS A 106 -1.91 -15.53 -1.25
CA HIS A 106 -2.06 -16.24 -2.51
C HIS A 106 -3.52 -16.35 -2.95
N SER A 107 -3.76 -16.31 -4.26
CA SER A 107 -5.08 -16.48 -4.87
C SER A 107 -5.78 -17.75 -4.38
N GLU A 108 -5.03 -18.84 -4.21
CA GLU A 108 -5.56 -20.13 -3.77
C GLU A 108 -6.06 -20.08 -2.33
N VAL A 109 -5.36 -19.35 -1.46
CA VAL A 109 -5.77 -19.18 -0.05
C VAL A 109 -7.01 -18.29 0.03
N ARG A 110 -7.07 -17.23 -0.77
CA ARG A 110 -8.27 -16.40 -0.88
C ARG A 110 -9.47 -17.18 -1.38
N TYR A 111 -9.27 -18.01 -2.41
CA TYR A 111 -10.31 -18.86 -2.97
C TYR A 111 -10.76 -19.94 -1.98
N MET A 112 -9.83 -20.58 -1.27
CA MET A 112 -10.14 -21.57 -0.23
C MET A 112 -11.06 -21.01 0.87
N ALA A 113 -10.83 -19.75 1.27
CA ALA A 113 -11.66 -19.08 2.28
C ALA A 113 -13.11 -18.82 1.82
N THR A 114 -13.43 -18.92 0.52
CA THR A 114 -14.81 -18.83 0.01
C THR A 114 -15.52 -20.20 0.02
N LEU A 115 -14.75 -21.30 0.08
CA LEU A 115 -15.24 -22.67 0.05
C LEU A 115 -15.37 -23.30 1.44
N THR A 116 -14.75 -22.69 2.45
CA THR A 116 -14.65 -23.24 3.80
C THR A 116 -15.18 -22.24 4.82
N THR A 117 -15.56 -22.76 5.98
CA THR A 117 -15.88 -21.91 7.14
C THR A 117 -14.67 -21.85 8.07
N PRO A 118 -14.52 -20.76 8.85
CA PRO A 118 -13.39 -20.62 9.77
C PRO A 118 -13.18 -21.85 10.66
N CYS A 119 -11.96 -22.37 10.64
CA CYS A 119 -11.57 -23.59 11.33
C CYS A 119 -10.11 -23.50 11.82
N LYS A 120 -9.59 -24.60 12.37
CA LYS A 120 -8.17 -24.70 12.75
C LYS A 120 -7.30 -24.88 11.52
N VAL A 121 -6.29 -24.03 11.37
CA VAL A 121 -5.35 -24.03 10.25
C VAL A 121 -3.92 -24.09 10.76
N LEU A 122 -3.09 -24.88 10.09
CA LEU A 122 -1.65 -24.89 10.29
C LEU A 122 -0.99 -24.34 9.02
N ASP A 123 -0.32 -23.20 9.11
CA ASP A 123 0.44 -22.58 8.02
C ASP A 123 1.91 -22.99 8.17
N LEU A 124 2.34 -23.97 7.36
CA LEU A 124 3.68 -24.54 7.37
C LEU A 124 4.58 -23.80 6.38
N GLY A 125 5.64 -23.17 6.88
CA GLY A 125 6.45 -22.24 6.08
C GLY A 125 5.73 -20.90 5.91
N ALA A 126 5.21 -20.36 7.02
CA ALA A 126 4.37 -19.17 7.04
C ALA A 126 5.06 -17.90 6.50
N GLY A 127 6.40 -17.89 6.45
CA GLY A 127 7.18 -16.71 6.12
C GLY A 127 6.83 -15.56 7.06
N ARG A 128 6.69 -14.34 6.53
CA ARG A 128 6.23 -13.17 7.30
C ARG A 128 4.71 -13.19 7.64
N GLY A 129 4.00 -14.30 7.36
CA GLY A 129 2.64 -14.55 7.84
C GLY A 129 1.50 -14.03 6.98
N ARG A 130 1.71 -13.69 5.69
CA ARG A 130 0.64 -13.10 4.84
C ARG A 130 -0.63 -13.95 4.78
N ASN A 131 -0.49 -15.28 4.63
CA ASN A 131 -1.63 -16.18 4.57
C ASN A 131 -2.23 -16.36 5.96
N SER A 132 -1.36 -16.47 6.97
CA SER A 132 -1.75 -16.66 8.35
C SER A 132 -2.59 -15.48 8.86
N PHE A 133 -2.15 -14.24 8.61
CA PHE A 133 -2.90 -13.02 8.92
C PHE A 133 -4.20 -12.92 8.14
N TYR A 134 -4.18 -13.23 6.84
CA TYR A 134 -5.40 -13.24 6.03
C TYR A 134 -6.47 -14.14 6.66
N LEU A 135 -6.12 -15.40 6.95
CA LEU A 135 -7.05 -16.37 7.53
C LEU A 135 -7.49 -15.97 8.94
N ALA A 136 -6.57 -15.47 9.79
CA ALA A 136 -6.92 -14.99 11.13
C ALA A 136 -7.88 -13.78 11.09
N LEU A 137 -7.74 -12.88 10.11
CA LEU A 137 -8.68 -11.77 9.90
C LEU A 137 -10.06 -12.27 9.49
N GLN A 138 -10.15 -13.36 8.73
CA GLN A 138 -11.40 -14.04 8.39
C GLN A 138 -11.97 -14.89 9.54
N GLY A 139 -11.29 -14.97 10.68
CA GLY A 139 -11.76 -15.65 11.89
C GLY A 139 -11.28 -17.10 12.06
N TYR A 140 -10.34 -17.57 11.24
CA TYR A 140 -9.71 -18.88 11.41
C TYR A 140 -8.81 -18.89 12.66
N ASP A 141 -8.65 -20.06 13.28
CA ASP A 141 -7.72 -20.32 14.38
C ASP A 141 -6.40 -20.82 13.77
N VAL A 142 -5.38 -19.97 13.66
CA VAL A 142 -4.22 -20.22 12.81
C VAL A 142 -2.97 -20.46 13.64
N THR A 143 -2.32 -21.61 13.47
CA THR A 143 -0.95 -21.81 13.94
C THR A 143 0.01 -21.55 12.79
N ALA A 144 0.90 -20.57 12.92
CA ALA A 144 1.90 -20.24 11.92
C ALA A 144 3.26 -20.81 12.34
N LEU A 145 3.87 -21.64 11.49
CA LEU A 145 5.18 -22.24 11.73
C LEU A 145 6.15 -21.86 10.62
N ASP A 146 7.34 -21.41 11.00
CA ASP A 146 8.44 -21.17 10.09
C ASP A 146 9.76 -21.55 10.77
N ILE A 147 10.72 -22.03 10.00
CA ILE A 147 12.05 -22.41 10.52
C ILE A 147 12.92 -21.18 10.77
N ASN A 148 12.64 -20.06 10.10
CA ASN A 148 13.40 -18.84 10.23
C ASN A 148 12.85 -18.00 11.39
N ALA A 149 13.64 -17.85 12.45
CA ALA A 149 13.26 -17.04 13.62
C ALA A 149 12.91 -15.58 13.24
N ALA A 150 13.59 -14.98 12.26
CA ALA A 150 13.30 -13.62 11.82
C ALA A 150 11.90 -13.48 11.18
N HIS A 151 11.39 -14.55 10.57
CA HIS A 151 10.02 -14.59 10.06
C HIS A 151 9.00 -14.61 11.20
N ILE A 152 9.25 -15.42 12.24
CA ILE A 152 8.41 -15.47 13.44
C ILE A 152 8.42 -14.12 14.17
N ASP A 153 9.60 -13.51 14.34
CA ASP A 153 9.73 -12.17 14.94
C ASP A 153 8.93 -11.12 14.16
N ALA A 154 8.93 -11.19 12.83
CA ALA A 154 8.13 -10.30 11.98
C ALA A 154 6.62 -10.51 12.18
N ILE A 155 6.16 -11.76 12.35
CA ILE A 155 4.76 -12.07 12.67
C ILE A 155 4.40 -11.49 14.04
N GLU A 156 5.23 -11.70 15.06
CA GLU A 156 4.97 -11.18 16.40
C GLU A 156 4.95 -9.64 16.45
N ALA A 157 5.85 -8.98 15.72
CA ALA A 157 5.84 -7.53 15.58
C ALA A 157 4.53 -7.01 14.97
N VAL A 158 4.03 -7.67 13.92
CA VAL A 158 2.74 -7.32 13.29
C VAL A 158 1.57 -7.63 14.22
N LYS A 159 1.58 -8.75 14.95
CA LYS A 159 0.56 -9.07 15.98
C LYS A 159 0.48 -7.98 17.04
N ALA A 160 1.63 -7.59 17.60
CA ALA A 160 1.73 -6.56 18.63
C ALA A 160 1.23 -5.20 18.12
N LYS A 161 1.68 -4.78 16.93
CA LYS A 161 1.26 -3.52 16.30
C LYS A 161 -0.25 -3.45 16.07
N ASN A 162 -0.86 -4.56 15.66
CA ASN A 162 -2.28 -4.60 15.25
C ASN A 162 -3.21 -5.17 16.34
N ARG A 163 -2.69 -5.39 17.56
CA ARG A 163 -3.43 -5.89 18.74
C ARG A 163 -4.21 -7.18 18.45
N PHE A 164 -3.60 -8.11 17.72
CA PHE A 164 -4.16 -9.47 17.67
C PHE A 164 -4.14 -10.05 19.08
N SER A 165 -5.31 -10.30 19.67
CA SER A 165 -5.44 -10.95 20.98
C SER A 165 -5.07 -12.43 20.90
N ASP A 166 -4.57 -13.02 21.98
CA ASP A 166 -4.33 -14.46 22.11
C ASP A 166 -5.56 -15.35 21.80
N GLN A 167 -6.78 -14.78 21.84
CA GLN A 167 -8.02 -15.47 21.45
C GLN A 167 -8.14 -15.74 19.94
N LYS A 168 -7.42 -14.97 19.10
CA LYS A 168 -7.19 -15.28 17.70
C LYS A 168 -5.78 -15.84 17.62
N ARG A 169 -5.64 -17.12 17.97
CA ARG A 169 -4.35 -17.80 17.97
C ARG A 169 -3.73 -17.60 16.59
N LEU A 170 -2.60 -16.91 16.61
CA LEU A 170 -1.69 -16.74 15.50
C LEU A 170 -0.34 -17.00 16.12
N ILE A 171 0.18 -18.21 15.89
CA ILE A 171 1.30 -18.88 16.62
C ILE A 171 0.82 -19.72 17.81
#